data_AF-A0A9X2DMW3-F1
#
_entry.id   AF-A0A9X2DMW3-F1
#
_cell.length_a   1.000
_cell.length_b   1.000
_cell.length_c   1.000
_cell.angle_alpha   90.00
_cell.angle_beta   90.00
_cell.angle_gamma   90.00
#
_symmetry.space_group_name_H-M   'P 1'
#
loop_
_entity.id
_entity.type
_entity.pdbx_description
1 polymer ?
#
loop_
_entity_poly.entity_id
_entity_poly.type
_entity_poly.pdbx_seq_one_letter_code
_entity_poly.pdbx_strand_id
1 'polypeptide(L)'
;MSTFLTPYMTLLIAAAAVATFITRIAGYILVKRLKTIPPRLEAALNAVPAAVLTTLVAPAFFSGGTDVKVAMAASLLIGLRFSAIPMLIGGWIVVMAARQFMM
;
A
#
# COMPACT_ATOMS: atom_id res chain seq x y z
N MET A 1 -17.94 -25.95 -8.98
CA MET A 1 -18.92 -24.93 -9.44
C MET A 1 -19.85 -24.61 -8.26
N SER A 2 -19.53 -23.81 -7.24
CA SER A 2 -18.83 -22.53 -7.13
C SER A 2 -18.15 -22.44 -5.74
N THR A 3 -16.84 -22.69 -5.68
CA THR A 3 -16.01 -22.62 -4.46
C THR A 3 -15.41 -21.23 -4.22
N PHE A 4 -15.94 -20.22 -4.91
CA PHE A 4 -15.41 -18.86 -4.85
C PHE A 4 -16.02 -18.00 -3.74
N LEU A 5 -17.09 -18.46 -3.08
CA LEU A 5 -17.78 -17.74 -2.00
C LEU A 5 -18.13 -18.73 -0.88
N THR A 6 -17.13 -19.27 -0.20
CA THR A 6 -17.39 -20.11 0.96
C THR A 6 -17.98 -19.26 2.10
N PRO A 7 -18.90 -19.80 2.93
CA PRO A 7 -19.55 -19.02 3.98
C PRO A 7 -18.60 -18.27 4.92
N TYR A 8 -17.41 -18.82 5.19
CA TYR A 8 -16.39 -18.13 5.99
C TYR A 8 -15.78 -16.93 5.26
N MET A 9 -15.57 -17.03 3.94
CA MET A 9 -14.93 -15.98 3.15
C MET A 9 -15.88 -14.82 2.93
N THR A 10 -17.16 -15.10 2.67
CA THR A 10 -18.20 -14.06 2.58
C THR A 10 -18.36 -13.33 3.90
N LEU A 11 -18.35 -14.05 5.03
CA LEU A 11 -18.46 -13.47 6.36
C LEU A 11 -17.20 -12.64 6.69
N LEU A 12 -16.01 -13.09 6.31
CA LEU A 12 -14.76 -12.35 6.48
C LEU A 12 -14.72 -11.07 5.63
N ILE A 13 -15.15 -11.13 4.37
CA ILE A 13 -15.27 -9.96 3.50
C ILE A 13 -16.29 -8.98 4.07
N ALA A 14 -17.45 -9.46 4.53
CA ALA A 14 -18.47 -8.63 5.16
C ALA A 14 -17.95 -7.97 6.44
N ALA A 15 -17.25 -8.71 7.30
CA ALA A 15 -16.63 -8.19 8.51
C ALA A 15 -15.54 -7.15 8.20
N ALA A 16 -14.68 -7.40 7.21
CA ALA A 16 -13.67 -6.45 6.74
C ALA A 16 -14.31 -5.18 6.17
N ALA A 17 -15.40 -5.31 5.42
CA ALA A 17 -16.16 -4.18 4.90
C ALA A 17 -16.74 -3.34 6.05
N VAL A 18 -17.39 -3.98 7.03
CA VAL A 18 -17.93 -3.31 8.21
C VAL A 18 -16.82 -2.59 8.98
N ALA A 19 -15.69 -3.25 9.23
CA ALA A 19 -14.53 -2.64 9.90
C ALA A 19 -13.97 -1.43 9.12
N THR A 20 -13.94 -1.50 7.79
CA THR A 20 -13.50 -0.40 6.93
C THR A 20 -14.44 0.80 7.03
N PHE A 21 -15.76 0.58 7.04
CA PHE A 21 -16.73 1.66 7.20
C PHE A 21 -16.70 2.25 8.60
N ILE A 22 -16.58 1.42 9.65
CA ILE A 22 -16.46 1.88 11.03
C ILE A 22 -15.22 2.76 11.20
N THR A 23 -14.05 2.35 10.69
CA THR A 23 -12.81 3.15 10.78
C THR A 23 -12.93 4.48 10.03
N ARG A 24 -13.61 4.48 8.88
CA ARG A 24 -13.90 5.71 8.13
C ARG A 24 -14.81 6.67 8.90
N ILE A 25 -15.90 6.16 9.48
CA ILE A 25 -16.84 6.95 10.29
C ILE A 25 -16.15 7.47 11.55
N ALA A 26 -15.36 6.63 12.22
CA ALA A 26 -14.60 7.01 13.41
C ALA A 26 -13.63 8.17 13.12
N GLY A 27 -12.89 8.10 11.99
CA GLY A 27 -12.03 9.19 11.55
C GLY A 27 -12.81 10.49 11.30
N TYR A 28 -13.94 10.42 10.61
CA TYR A 28 -14.80 11.58 10.37
C TYR A 28 -15.33 12.20 11.67
N ILE A 29 -15.82 11.38 12.61
CA ILE A 29 -16.32 11.86 13.91
C ILE A 29 -15.19 12.50 14.72
N LEU A 30 -14.00 11.88 14.73
CA LEU A 30 -12.83 12.37 15.46
C LEU A 30 -12.39 13.75 14.92
N VAL A 31 -12.29 13.89 13.60
CA VAL A 31 -11.96 15.18 12.97
C VAL A 31 -13.05 16.22 13.22
N LYS A 32 -14.33 15.83 13.17
CA LYS A 32 -15.45 16.75 13.46
C LYS A 32 -15.49 17.24 14.91
N ARG A 33 -14.99 16.43 15.86
CA ARG A 33 -14.84 16.84 17.27
C ARG A 33 -13.75 17.90 17.45
N LEU A 34 -12.75 17.90 16.58
CA LEU A 34 -11.70 18.91 16.55
C LEU A 34 -12.19 20.12 15.74
N LYS A 35 -12.90 21.05 16.40
CA LYS A 35 -13.43 22.29 15.79
C LYS A 35 -12.36 23.08 15.00
N THR A 36 -11.11 23.01 15.43
CA THR A 36 -9.94 23.58 14.75
C THR A 36 -8.82 22.55 14.81
N ILE A 37 -8.25 22.18 13.67
CA ILE A 37 -7.11 21.28 13.60
C ILE A 37 -5.85 22.07 14.01
N PRO A 38 -5.15 21.71 15.10
CA PRO A 38 -3.94 22.42 15.48
C PRO A 38 -2.83 22.16 14.45
N PRO A 39 -1.92 23.13 14.19
CA PRO A 39 -0.89 23.02 13.14
C PRO A 39 -0.02 21.76 13.23
N ARG A 40 0.23 21.28 14.46
CA ARG A 40 0.99 20.04 14.72
C ARG A 40 0.27 18.78 14.24
N LEU A 41 -1.06 18.74 14.36
CA LEU A 41 -1.86 17.58 13.96
C LEU A 41 -2.02 17.53 12.44
N GLU A 42 -2.14 18.68 11.78
CA GLU A 42 -2.17 18.76 10.32
C GLU A 42 -0.85 18.27 9.71
N ALA A 43 0.28 18.72 10.25
CA ALA A 43 1.60 18.25 9.84
C ALA A 43 1.76 16.73 10.05
N ALA A 44 1.31 16.21 11.20
CA ALA A 44 1.32 14.77 11.46
C ALA A 44 0.45 14.02 10.45
N LEU A 45 -0.78 14.48 10.20
CA LEU A 45 -1.72 13.85 9.28
C LEU A 45 -1.20 13.84 7.83
N ASN A 46 -0.53 14.91 7.39
CA ASN A 46 0.12 14.96 6.07
C ASN A 46 1.29 13.97 5.94
N ALA A 47 1.95 13.61 7.05
CA ALA A 47 3.01 12.61 7.07
C ALA A 47 2.50 11.16 7.14
N VAL A 48 1.26 10.93 7.60
CA VAL A 48 0.68 9.58 7.77
C VAL A 48 0.67 8.77 6.46
N PRO A 49 0.19 9.30 5.30
CA PRO A 49 0.17 8.53 4.06
C PRO A 49 1.56 8.05 3.62
N ALA A 50 2.56 8.93 3.72
CA ALA A 50 3.94 8.57 3.39
C ALA A 50 4.45 7.46 4.32
N ALA A 51 4.22 7.59 5.64
CA ALA A 51 4.62 6.58 6.61
C ALA A 51 3.97 5.21 6.31
N VAL A 52 2.67 5.16 6.08
CA VAL A 52 1.94 3.92 5.78
C VAL A 52 2.44 3.26 4.49
N LEU A 53 2.71 4.04 3.44
CA LEU A 53 3.27 3.48 2.21
C LEU A 53 4.66 2.89 2.43
N THR A 54 5.52 3.57 3.21
CA THR A 54 6.87 3.06 3.50
C THR A 54 6.84 1.77 4.34
N THR A 55 5.88 1.61 5.25
CA THR A 55 5.76 0.38 6.06
C THR A 55 5.24 -0.80 5.25
N LEU A 56 4.58 -0.60 4.12
CA LEU A 56 4.23 -1.67 3.19
C LEU A 56 5.44 -2.12 2.34
N VAL A 57 6.31 -1.17 2.00
CA VAL A 57 7.49 -1.38 1.16
C VAL A 57 8.61 -2.08 1.94
N ALA A 58 8.85 -1.71 3.19
CA ALA A 58 9.90 -2.27 4.03
C ALA A 58 9.84 -3.81 4.19
N PRO A 59 8.72 -4.45 4.60
CA PRO A 59 8.66 -5.90 4.72
C PRO A 59 8.83 -6.58 3.36
N ALA A 60 8.28 -6.02 2.28
CA ALA A 60 8.46 -6.56 0.93
C ALA A 60 9.94 -6.57 0.49
N PHE A 61 10.74 -5.61 0.96
CA PHE A 61 12.18 -5.59 0.71
C PHE A 61 12.93 -6.67 1.51
N PHE A 62 12.53 -6.94 2.76
CA PHE A 62 13.21 -7.92 3.61
C PHE A 62 12.78 -9.37 3.34
N SER A 63 11.48 -9.61 3.13
CA SER A 63 10.93 -10.95 2.86
C SER A 63 10.95 -11.33 1.38
N GLY A 64 11.14 -10.35 0.48
CA GLY A 64 11.21 -10.57 -0.95
C GLY A 64 12.50 -11.24 -1.41
N GLY A 65 12.40 -11.96 -2.54
CA GLY A 65 13.55 -12.53 -3.23
C GLY A 65 14.48 -11.46 -3.83
N THR A 66 15.63 -11.90 -4.34
CA THR A 66 16.59 -11.01 -5.01
C THR A 66 15.97 -10.29 -6.20
N ASP A 67 15.01 -10.93 -6.89
CA ASP A 67 14.21 -10.35 -7.97
C ASP A 67 13.44 -9.10 -7.52
N VAL A 68 12.77 -9.18 -6.37
CA VAL A 68 11.99 -8.07 -5.82
C VAL A 68 12.90 -6.91 -5.42
N LYS A 69 14.05 -7.19 -4.78
CA LYS A 69 15.01 -6.15 -4.36
C LYS A 69 15.57 -5.36 -5.54
N VAL A 70 15.96 -6.05 -6.62
CA VAL A 70 16.48 -5.41 -7.85
C VAL A 70 15.41 -4.55 -8.51
N ALA A 71 14.18 -5.05 -8.59
CA ALA A 71 13.07 -4.28 -9.15
C ALA A 71 12.69 -3.06 -8.30
N MET A 72 12.73 -3.18 -6.97
CA MET A 72 12.50 -2.04 -6.07
C MET A 72 13.57 -0.97 -6.24
N ALA A 73 14.84 -1.36 -6.35
CA ALA A 73 15.94 -0.42 -6.60
C ALA A 73 15.80 0.29 -7.96
N ALA A 74 15.47 -0.45 -9.02
CA ALA A 74 15.23 0.13 -10.34
C ALA A 74 14.00 1.06 -10.34
N SER A 75 12.91 0.66 -9.68
CA SER A 75 11.71 1.48 -9.51
C SER A 75 12.03 2.78 -8.77
N LEU A 76 12.85 2.72 -7.72
CA LEU A 76 13.29 3.91 -7.00
C LEU A 76 14.05 4.87 -7.92
N LEU A 77 14.99 4.37 -8.72
CA LEU A 77 15.76 5.21 -9.66
C LEU A 77 14.86 5.86 -10.72
N ILE A 78 13.89 5.13 -11.27
CA ILE A 78 12.95 5.66 -12.26
C ILE A 78 12.00 6.67 -11.62
N GLY A 79 11.49 6.37 -10.43
CA GLY A 79 10.56 7.23 -9.68
C GLY A 79 11.17 8.56 -9.23
N LEU A 80 12.49 8.65 -9.06
CA LEU A 80 13.16 9.92 -8.77
C LEU A 80 13.12 10.91 -9.95
N ARG A 81 13.01 10.42 -11.19
CA ARG A 81 13.09 11.24 -12.41
C ARG A 81 11.77 11.37 -13.18
N PHE A 82 10.89 10.38 -13.06
CA PHE A 82 9.67 10.23 -13.84
C PHE A 82 8.42 10.07 -12.96
N SER A 83 7.25 10.24 -13.56
CA SER A 83 5.95 10.06 -12.89
C SER A 83 5.69 8.60 -12.46
N ALA A 84 4.65 8.37 -11.66
CA ALA A 84 4.29 7.07 -11.11
C ALA A 84 4.07 5.99 -12.19
N ILE A 85 3.52 6.34 -13.35
CA ILE A 85 3.23 5.37 -14.42
C ILE A 85 4.53 4.74 -14.98
N PRO A 86 5.54 5.53 -15.44
CA PRO A 86 6.84 5.00 -15.84
C PRO A 86 7.52 4.15 -14.77
N MET A 87 7.42 4.55 -13.50
CA MET A 87 7.98 3.82 -12.37
C MET A 87 7.37 2.42 -12.25
N LEU A 88 6.04 2.31 -12.33
CA LEU A 88 5.32 1.05 -12.25
C LEU A 88 5.66 0.12 -13.42
N ILE A 89 5.69 0.66 -14.64
CA ILE A 89 6.04 -0.10 -15.85
C ILE A 89 7.49 -0.60 -15.77
N GLY A 90 8.42 0.27 -15.41
CA GLY A 90 9.84 -0.09 -15.29
C GLY A 90 10.09 -1.14 -14.22
N GLY A 91 9.49 -0.99 -13.03
CA GLY A 91 9.56 -1.98 -11.96
C GLY A 91 9.02 -3.34 -12.40
N TRP A 92 7.87 -3.36 -13.07
CA TRP A 92 7.26 -4.59 -13.58
C TRP A 92 8.15 -5.30 -14.60
N ILE A 93 8.70 -4.56 -15.57
CA ILE A 93 9.65 -5.11 -16.56
C ILE A 93 10.86 -5.71 -15.84
N VAL A 94 11.42 -5.03 -14.84
CA VAL A 94 12.59 -5.50 -14.11
C VAL A 94 12.30 -6.76 -13.28
N VAL A 95 11.15 -6.86 -12.60
CA VAL A 95 10.77 -8.11 -11.90
C VAL A 95 10.64 -9.25 -12.90
N MET A 96 9.96 -9.02 -14.02
CA MET A 96 9.72 -10.06 -15.03
C MET A 96 11.02 -10.50 -15.69
N ALA A 97 11.95 -9.57 -15.93
CA ALA A 97 13.31 -9.85 -16.38
C ALA A 97 14.11 -10.62 -15.34
N ALA A 98 14.07 -10.21 -14.06
CA ALA A 98 14.79 -10.92 -13.02
C ALA A 98 14.27 -12.36 -12.85
N ARG A 99 12.95 -12.58 -12.95
CA ARG A 99 12.36 -13.92 -12.86
C ARG A 99 12.70 -14.82 -14.04
N GLN A 100 12.66 -14.33 -15.27
CA GLN A 100 12.99 -15.14 -16.45
C GLN A 100 14.47 -15.55 -16.53
N PHE A 101 15.38 -14.85 -15.84
CA PHE A 101 16.79 -15.22 -15.77
C PHE A 101 17.14 -16.11 -14.56
N MET A 102 16.29 -16.15 -13.52
CA MET A 102 16.50 -16.97 -12.31
C MET A 102 15.66 -18.27 -12.27
N MET A 103 14.67 -18.42 -13.16
CA MET A 103 14.01 -19.69 -13.49
C MET A 103 14.66 -20.31 -14.72
#